data_AF-A0A9E3ARL6-F1
#
_entry.id   AF-A0A9E3ARL6-F1
#
_cell.length_a   1.000
_cell.length_b   1.000
_cell.length_c   1.000
_cell.angle_alpha   90.00
_cell.angle_beta   90.00
_cell.angle_gamma   90.00
#
_symmetry.space_group_name_H-M   'P 1'
#
loop_
_entity.id
_entity.type
_entity.pdbx_description
1 polymer ?
#
loop_
_entity_poly.entity_id
_entity_poly.type
_entity_poly.pdbx_seq_one_letter_code
_entity_poly.pdbx_strand_id
1 'polypeptide(L)'
;MVASDKPYTVKKVGGMLYVIAFLVPPAALLWLRKPLQAAIALVCYGLAGFGAVTLVIPGIILFFPIHLVWFGVFWFAPAAYAVATIKARHAGRPVAERADYVFALRRLTLTLFLLIAIPVIGRTLYWFYAAHQLRAEFDRWAAAPGHHMRWSQVAIEGFPFVARLRLTEASFGGTQPLPYDIVAPLTIIEAAPWIGADMRVTMPQGARLHVPSLSAGFETALVEITANFGWRNPTLINVGAQQLSGTESLGDLHIEDVHGQISMQGTSPPTGQKDFRSVNLSLGKLSFPGATPGDVIERAEISAELIGAWPSGPMREALATWRDNGGAIALLLGTLHWGRTEISIGQGMLTLDHALQPTGSFTIDAVTVSGGVSAPQAEAAEILLAPLLKSGRASQPVEKAHIENGMLMLDAAKLLTLPRVVWP
;
A
#
# COMPACT_ATOMS: atom_id res chain seq x y z
N MET A 1 5.38 14.69 32.86
CA MET A 1 4.68 13.76 31.94
C MET A 1 5.40 12.44 31.99
N VAL A 2 4.81 11.41 32.60
CA VAL A 2 5.40 10.07 32.70
C VAL A 2 5.03 9.31 31.43
N ALA A 3 6.02 9.07 30.56
CA ALA A 3 5.86 8.25 29.37
C ALA A 3 5.56 6.79 29.80
N SER A 4 4.39 6.29 29.41
CA SER A 4 4.01 4.91 29.58
C SER A 4 4.64 4.08 28.46
N ASP A 5 5.87 3.62 28.66
CA ASP A 5 6.47 2.51 27.90
C ASP A 5 5.73 1.22 28.25
N LYS A 6 4.64 0.93 27.53
CA LYS A 6 4.11 -0.43 27.46
C LYS A 6 4.33 -0.96 26.04
N PRO A 7 5.13 -2.02 25.85
CA PRO A 7 5.27 -2.65 24.55
C PRO A 7 3.91 -3.21 24.13
N TYR A 8 3.47 -2.84 22.92
CA TYR A 8 2.32 -3.44 22.27
C TYR A 8 2.56 -4.93 22.10
N THR A 9 1.94 -5.75 22.96
CA THR A 9 1.95 -7.20 22.80
C THR A 9 0.86 -7.56 21.80
N VAL A 10 1.22 -7.70 20.52
CA VAL A 10 0.33 -8.31 19.52
C VAL A 10 0.09 -9.75 19.97
N LYS A 11 -1.07 -10.01 20.57
CA LYS A 11 -1.52 -11.38 20.87
C LYS A 11 -1.61 -12.13 19.55
N LYS A 12 -0.74 -13.14 19.38
CA LYS A 12 -0.86 -14.15 18.31
C LYS A 12 -2.25 -14.77 18.37
N VAL A 13 -3.15 -14.36 17.49
CA VAL A 13 -4.36 -15.13 17.19
C VAL A 13 -3.94 -16.15 16.15
N GLY A 14 -3.90 -17.41 16.59
CA GLY A 14 -3.17 -18.50 15.95
C GLY A 14 -3.63 -18.87 14.54
N GLY A 15 -2.66 -19.33 13.75
CA GLY A 15 -2.86 -20.15 12.56
C GLY A 15 -3.43 -21.53 12.92
N MET A 16 -4.67 -21.57 13.40
CA MET A 16 -5.36 -22.80 13.80
C MET A 16 -6.08 -23.49 12.63
N LEU A 17 -6.15 -22.87 11.45
CA LEU A 17 -6.87 -23.44 10.29
C LEU A 17 -6.02 -24.31 9.36
N TYR A 18 -4.69 -24.29 9.43
CA TYR A 18 -3.83 -25.11 8.55
C TYR A 18 -3.50 -26.50 9.12
N VAL A 19 -3.81 -26.77 10.38
CA VAL A 19 -3.38 -28.00 11.08
C VAL A 19 -4.40 -29.15 10.94
N ILE A 20 -5.64 -28.87 10.53
CA ILE A 20 -6.67 -29.92 10.43
C ILE A 20 -6.46 -30.85 9.21
N ALA A 21 -5.80 -30.37 8.14
CA ALA A 21 -5.57 -31.19 6.94
C ALA A 21 -4.49 -32.29 7.12
N PHE A 22 -3.67 -32.22 8.17
CA PHE A 22 -2.55 -33.16 8.40
C PHE A 22 -2.69 -34.05 9.64
N LEU A 23 -3.77 -33.93 10.41
CA LEU A 23 -3.93 -34.65 11.69
C LEU A 23 -4.67 -36.00 11.59
N VAL A 24 -5.14 -36.42 10.42
CA VAL A 24 -5.70 -37.77 10.23
C VAL A 24 -4.66 -38.65 9.57
N PRO A 25 -3.92 -39.50 10.33
CA PRO A 25 -2.98 -40.42 9.72
C PRO A 25 -3.73 -41.36 8.76
N PRO A 26 -3.16 -41.72 7.60
CA PRO A 26 -3.81 -42.59 6.61
C PRO A 26 -4.37 -43.89 7.21
N ALA A 27 -3.74 -44.39 8.28
CA ALA A 27 -4.17 -45.55 9.03
C ALA A 27 -5.51 -45.37 9.78
N ALA A 28 -5.85 -44.15 10.21
CA ALA A 28 -7.13 -43.85 10.87
C ALA A 28 -8.30 -43.85 9.86
N LEU A 29 -8.04 -43.57 8.59
CA LEU A 29 -9.08 -43.63 7.54
C LEU A 29 -9.50 -45.06 7.22
N LEU A 30 -8.64 -46.07 7.42
CA LEU A 30 -8.92 -47.49 7.14
C LEU A 30 -10.07 -48.08 7.97
N TRP A 31 -10.39 -47.47 9.12
CA TRP A 31 -11.49 -47.89 10.00
C TRP A 31 -12.85 -47.28 9.64
N LEU A 32 -12.89 -46.32 8.70
CA LEU A 32 -14.13 -45.72 8.23
C LEU A 32 -14.78 -46.61 7.15
N ARG A 33 -16.11 -46.67 7.12
CA ARG A 33 -16.83 -47.36 6.04
C ARG A 33 -16.42 -46.75 4.68
N LYS A 34 -16.14 -47.60 3.68
CA LYS A 34 -15.73 -47.23 2.29
C LYS A 34 -16.41 -45.98 1.69
N PRO A 35 -17.73 -45.75 1.83
CA PRO A 35 -18.36 -44.52 1.32
C PRO A 35 -17.86 -43.24 1.99
N LEU A 36 -17.49 -43.27 3.28
CA LEU A 36 -16.96 -42.11 3.99
C LEU A 36 -15.48 -41.85 3.63
N GLN A 37 -14.70 -42.90 3.36
CA GLN A 37 -13.35 -42.77 2.80
C GLN A 37 -13.36 -42.09 1.43
N ALA A 38 -14.29 -42.47 0.55
CA ALA A 38 -14.44 -41.87 -0.78
C ALA A 38 -14.87 -40.39 -0.70
N ALA A 39 -15.78 -40.05 0.22
CA ALA A 39 -16.21 -38.67 0.42
C ALA A 39 -15.08 -37.78 0.97
N ILE A 40 -14.31 -38.27 1.95
CA ILE A 40 -13.16 -37.54 2.51
C ILE A 40 -12.05 -37.37 1.47
N ALA A 41 -11.75 -38.42 0.70
CA ALA A 41 -10.76 -38.35 -0.38
C ALA A 41 -11.15 -37.32 -1.45
N LEU A 42 -12.45 -37.23 -1.80
CA LEU A 42 -12.93 -36.26 -2.78
C LEU A 42 -12.86 -34.81 -2.26
N VAL A 43 -13.15 -34.59 -0.97
CA VAL A 43 -13.00 -33.28 -0.31
C VAL A 43 -11.54 -32.87 -0.22
N CYS A 44 -10.63 -33.80 0.12
CA CYS A 44 -9.19 -33.52 0.15
C CYS A 44 -8.62 -33.25 -1.26
N TYR A 45 -9.06 -33.98 -2.30
CA TYR A 45 -8.67 -33.72 -3.68
C TYR A 45 -9.23 -32.39 -4.21
N GLY A 46 -10.46 -32.01 -3.83
CA GLY A 46 -11.04 -30.71 -4.16
C GLY A 46 -10.31 -29.53 -3.49
N LEU A 47 -9.83 -29.72 -2.26
CA LEU A 47 -9.03 -28.71 -1.55
C LEU A 47 -7.57 -28.63 -2.04
N ALA A 48 -6.98 -29.74 -2.50
CA ALA A 48 -5.64 -29.76 -3.11
C ALA A 48 -5.63 -29.18 -4.54
N GLY A 49 -6.77 -29.19 -5.23
CA GLY A 49 -6.94 -28.59 -6.57
C GLY A 49 -7.06 -27.06 -6.59
N PHE A 50 -6.99 -26.38 -5.44
CA PHE A 50 -7.01 -24.91 -5.32
C PHE A 50 -5.67 -24.24 -5.70
N GLY A 51 -4.88 -24.86 -6.59
CA GLY A 51 -3.82 -24.17 -7.33
C GLY A 51 -4.44 -23.49 -8.55
N ALA A 52 -4.25 -22.18 -8.66
CA ALA A 52 -4.85 -21.35 -9.71
C ALA A 52 -4.57 -21.91 -11.13
N VAL A 53 -5.60 -22.47 -11.78
CA VAL A 53 -5.58 -22.71 -13.23
C VAL A 53 -6.16 -21.47 -13.89
N THR A 54 -5.28 -20.59 -14.37
CA THR A 54 -5.67 -19.45 -15.20
C THR A 54 -5.86 -19.93 -16.63
N LEU A 55 -7.09 -20.20 -17.04
CA LEU A 55 -7.40 -20.46 -18.44
C LEU A 55 -7.60 -19.12 -19.15
N VAL A 56 -6.62 -18.71 -19.96
CA VAL A 56 -6.71 -17.50 -20.79
C VAL A 56 -7.51 -17.82 -22.05
N ILE A 57 -8.75 -17.35 -22.12
CA ILE A 57 -9.51 -17.28 -23.38
C ILE A 57 -9.41 -15.83 -23.89
N PRO A 58 -8.94 -15.58 -25.14
CA PRO A 58 -8.82 -14.21 -25.65
C PRO A 58 -10.19 -13.61 -25.91
N GLY A 59 -10.46 -12.43 -25.33
CA GLY A 59 -11.50 -11.51 -25.83
C GLY A 59 -12.74 -11.28 -24.97
N ILE A 60 -12.96 -12.01 -23.87
CA ILE A 60 -14.10 -11.76 -22.96
C ILE A 60 -13.65 -11.99 -21.51
N ILE A 61 -13.39 -10.90 -20.76
CA ILE A 61 -13.27 -10.96 -19.29
C ILE A 61 -14.68 -10.82 -18.72
N LEU A 62 -15.43 -11.92 -18.69
CA LEU A 62 -16.60 -12.02 -17.82
C LEU A 62 -16.11 -12.48 -16.45
N PHE A 63 -16.05 -11.55 -15.49
CA PHE A 63 -15.92 -11.85 -14.06
C PHE A 63 -17.25 -12.45 -13.54
N PHE A 64 -17.66 -13.58 -14.11
CA PHE A 64 -18.59 -14.46 -13.42
C PHE A 64 -17.79 -15.16 -12.33
N PRO A 65 -18.32 -15.30 -11.09
CA PRO A 65 -17.63 -16.02 -10.05
C PRO A 65 -17.62 -17.51 -10.41
N ILE A 66 -16.67 -17.91 -11.25
CA ILE A 66 -16.32 -19.29 -11.57
C ILE A 66 -16.19 -20.07 -10.27
N HIS A 67 -15.67 -19.45 -9.20
CA HIS A 67 -15.65 -20.03 -7.87
C HIS A 67 -17.01 -20.49 -7.35
N LEU A 68 -18.13 -19.78 -7.58
CA LEU A 68 -19.46 -20.21 -7.14
C LEU A 68 -20.02 -21.36 -7.97
N VAL A 69 -19.77 -21.39 -9.28
CA VAL A 69 -20.17 -22.51 -10.15
C VAL A 69 -19.35 -23.76 -9.83
N TRP A 70 -18.03 -23.62 -9.65
CA TRP A 70 -17.19 -24.73 -9.21
C TRP A 70 -17.50 -25.13 -7.77
N PHE A 71 -17.87 -24.22 -6.87
CA PHE A 71 -18.38 -24.58 -5.55
C PHE A 71 -19.66 -25.40 -5.67
N GLY A 72 -20.59 -24.96 -6.53
CA GLY A 72 -21.80 -25.69 -6.90
C GLY A 72 -21.50 -27.11 -7.39
N VAL A 73 -20.64 -27.24 -8.40
CA VAL A 73 -20.33 -28.52 -9.03
C VAL A 73 -19.49 -29.41 -8.11
N PHE A 74 -18.43 -28.93 -7.48
CA PHE A 74 -17.59 -29.76 -6.61
C PHE A 74 -18.26 -30.14 -5.29
N TRP A 75 -19.15 -29.31 -4.73
CA TRP A 75 -19.81 -29.66 -3.48
C TRP A 75 -21.14 -30.39 -3.69
N PHE A 76 -21.93 -29.97 -4.68
CA PHE A 76 -23.25 -30.58 -4.90
C PHE A 76 -23.22 -31.76 -5.85
N ALA A 77 -22.30 -31.87 -6.82
CA ALA A 77 -22.26 -33.05 -7.69
C ALA A 77 -21.91 -34.34 -6.92
N PRO A 78 -20.95 -34.35 -5.97
CA PRO A 78 -20.71 -35.54 -5.14
C PRO A 78 -21.87 -35.87 -4.23
N ALA A 79 -22.54 -34.87 -3.67
CA ALA A 79 -23.72 -35.07 -2.84
C ALA A 79 -24.89 -35.65 -3.66
N ALA A 80 -25.16 -35.08 -4.84
CA ALA A 80 -26.19 -35.57 -5.77
C ALA A 80 -25.85 -36.97 -6.28
N TYR A 81 -24.59 -37.23 -6.63
CA TYR A 81 -24.11 -38.55 -7.05
C TYR A 81 -24.20 -39.57 -5.92
N ALA A 82 -23.84 -39.21 -4.68
CA ALA A 82 -24.01 -40.06 -3.51
C ALA A 82 -25.49 -40.38 -3.26
N VAL A 83 -26.38 -39.38 -3.33
CA VAL A 83 -27.83 -39.60 -3.20
C VAL A 83 -28.35 -40.52 -4.30
N ALA A 84 -27.93 -40.31 -5.54
CA ALA A 84 -28.34 -41.14 -6.69
C ALA A 84 -27.84 -42.59 -6.57
N THR A 85 -26.57 -42.80 -6.19
CA THR A 85 -26.01 -44.15 -6.00
C THR A 85 -26.63 -44.87 -4.80
N ILE A 86 -26.92 -44.16 -3.70
CA ILE A 86 -27.62 -44.72 -2.55
C ILE A 86 -29.07 -45.09 -2.95
N LYS A 87 -29.77 -44.25 -3.73
CA LYS A 87 -31.12 -44.54 -4.23
C LYS A 87 -31.14 -45.75 -5.17
N ALA A 88 -30.17 -45.85 -6.09
CA ALA A 88 -30.04 -46.97 -7.03
C ALA A 88 -29.75 -48.30 -6.33
N ARG A 89 -28.92 -48.32 -5.28
CA ARG A 89 -28.60 -49.56 -4.52
C ARG A 89 -29.76 -50.11 -3.69
N HIS A 90 -30.79 -49.31 -3.42
CA HIS A 90 -31.92 -49.70 -2.56
C HIS A 90 -33.25 -49.86 -3.31
N ALA A 91 -33.27 -49.65 -4.63
CA ALA A 91 -34.41 -49.95 -5.49
C ALA A 91 -34.58 -51.48 -5.63
N GLY A 92 -35.19 -52.13 -4.64
CA GLY A 92 -35.45 -53.58 -4.65
C GLY A 92 -35.46 -54.25 -3.27
N ARG A 93 -35.10 -53.52 -2.21
CA ARG A 93 -35.08 -54.06 -0.84
C ARG A 93 -36.46 -54.03 -0.16
N PRO A 94 -36.80 -55.03 0.69
CA PRO A 94 -38.06 -55.11 1.43
C PRO A 94 -38.30 -53.86 2.30
N VAL A 95 -39.57 -53.53 2.55
CA VAL A 95 -40.02 -52.28 3.21
C VAL A 95 -39.36 -52.05 4.57
N ALA A 96 -39.06 -53.11 5.32
CA ALA A 96 -38.37 -53.02 6.61
C ALA A 96 -36.94 -52.43 6.49
N GLU A 97 -36.22 -52.69 5.39
CA GLU A 97 -34.88 -52.11 5.14
C GLU A 97 -34.93 -50.64 4.65
N ARG A 98 -36.13 -50.09 4.33
CA ARG A 98 -36.27 -48.69 3.92
C ARG A 98 -36.13 -47.71 5.09
N ALA A 99 -36.37 -48.15 6.33
CA ALA A 99 -36.20 -47.30 7.51
C ALA A 99 -34.73 -46.88 7.67
N ASP A 100 -33.80 -47.83 7.58
CA ASP A 100 -32.36 -47.58 7.69
C ASP A 100 -31.85 -46.64 6.59
N TYR A 101 -32.43 -46.74 5.39
CA TYR A 101 -32.14 -45.83 4.27
C TYR A 101 -32.53 -44.38 4.58
N VAL A 102 -33.74 -44.16 5.09
CA VAL A 102 -34.21 -42.81 5.44
C VAL A 102 -33.36 -42.22 6.56
N PHE A 103 -32.97 -43.02 7.55
CA PHE A 103 -32.05 -42.58 8.61
C PHE A 103 -30.67 -42.21 8.07
N ALA A 104 -30.09 -43.04 7.19
CA ALA A 104 -28.79 -42.77 6.58
C ALA A 104 -28.80 -41.50 5.71
N LEU A 105 -29.85 -41.31 4.91
CA LEU A 105 -30.01 -40.12 4.06
C LEU A 105 -30.20 -38.85 4.90
N ARG A 106 -31.04 -38.90 5.95
CA ARG A 106 -31.21 -37.77 6.89
C ARG A 106 -29.90 -37.40 7.57
N ARG A 107 -29.12 -38.39 8.02
CA ARG A 107 -27.82 -38.15 8.66
C ARG A 107 -26.84 -37.51 7.67
N LEU A 108 -26.78 -38.00 6.42
CA LEU A 108 -25.92 -37.44 5.38
C LEU A 108 -26.30 -35.99 5.06
N THR A 109 -27.59 -35.72 4.83
CA THR A 109 -28.10 -34.37 4.57
C THR A 109 -27.80 -33.42 5.74
N LEU A 110 -28.03 -33.86 6.98
CA LEU A 110 -27.73 -33.07 8.17
C LEU A 110 -26.23 -32.83 8.33
N THR A 111 -25.39 -33.81 8.01
CA THR A 111 -23.92 -33.67 8.05
C THR A 111 -23.46 -32.64 7.02
N LEU A 112 -23.94 -32.73 5.78
CA LEU A 112 -23.59 -31.77 4.73
C LEU A 112 -24.11 -30.37 5.04
N PHE A 113 -25.33 -30.27 5.57
CA PHE A 113 -25.89 -29.00 6.01
C PHE A 113 -25.02 -28.37 7.10
N LEU A 114 -24.64 -29.12 8.14
CA LEU A 114 -23.77 -28.61 9.20
C LEU A 114 -22.39 -28.24 8.68
N LEU A 115 -21.82 -29.02 7.75
CA LEU A 115 -20.52 -28.77 7.15
C LEU A 115 -20.47 -27.43 6.40
N ILE A 116 -21.60 -26.97 5.84
CA ILE A 116 -21.73 -25.67 5.16
C ILE A 116 -22.17 -24.58 6.15
N ALA A 117 -23.11 -24.89 7.05
CA ALA A 117 -23.66 -23.92 7.99
C ALA A 117 -22.60 -23.40 8.96
N ILE A 118 -21.73 -24.28 9.48
CA ILE A 118 -20.67 -23.90 10.42
C ILE A 118 -19.72 -22.84 9.84
N PRO A 119 -19.09 -23.01 8.66
CA PRO A 119 -18.22 -21.98 8.10
C PRO A 119 -18.97 -20.71 7.70
N VAL A 120 -20.22 -20.79 7.25
CA VAL A 120 -21.04 -19.60 6.94
C VAL A 120 -21.32 -18.80 8.21
N ILE A 121 -21.73 -19.46 9.30
CA ILE A 121 -21.96 -18.84 10.61
C ILE A 121 -20.65 -18.28 11.16
N GLY A 122 -19.58 -19.07 11.14
CA GLY A 122 -18.26 -18.66 11.61
C GLY A 122 -17.73 -17.43 10.85
N ARG A 123 -17.88 -17.42 9.52
CA ARG A 123 -17.51 -16.27 8.68
C ARG A 123 -18.36 -15.04 9.00
N THR A 124 -19.67 -15.23 9.20
CA THR A 124 -20.58 -14.14 9.54
C THR A 124 -20.19 -13.50 10.88
N LEU A 125 -20.02 -14.32 11.92
CA LEU A 125 -19.57 -13.87 13.24
C LEU A 125 -18.21 -13.18 13.19
N TYR A 126 -17.26 -13.75 12.44
CA TYR A 126 -15.94 -13.17 12.26
C TYR A 126 -15.98 -11.80 11.58
N TRP A 127 -16.80 -11.63 10.52
CA TRP A 127 -16.94 -10.34 9.85
C TRP A 127 -17.50 -9.28 10.80
N PHE A 128 -18.55 -9.59 11.57
CA PHE A 128 -19.10 -8.63 12.54
C PHE A 128 -18.11 -8.29 13.65
N TYR A 129 -17.33 -9.27 14.13
CA TYR A 129 -16.24 -9.03 15.06
C TYR A 129 -15.17 -8.11 14.48
N ALA A 130 -14.72 -8.36 13.24
CA ALA A 130 -13.72 -7.55 12.56
C ALA A 130 -14.22 -6.12 12.29
N ALA A 131 -15.47 -5.96 11.86
CA ALA A 131 -16.12 -4.66 11.68
C ALA A 131 -16.18 -3.87 12.99
N HIS A 132 -16.53 -4.52 14.10
CA HIS A 132 -16.57 -3.88 15.41
C HIS A 132 -15.16 -3.48 15.89
N GLN A 133 -14.15 -4.33 15.69
CA GLN A 133 -12.77 -4.00 16.02
C GLN A 133 -12.24 -2.84 15.18
N LEU A 134 -12.51 -2.83 13.86
CA LEU A 134 -12.13 -1.72 12.99
C LEU A 134 -12.72 -0.39 13.49
N ARG A 135 -13.99 -0.40 13.89
CA ARG A 135 -14.64 0.77 14.47
C ARG A 135 -13.99 1.21 15.79
N ALA A 136 -13.75 0.27 16.70
CA ALA A 136 -13.16 0.56 18.00
C ALA A 136 -11.72 1.11 17.89
N GLU A 137 -10.91 0.57 16.98
CA GLU A 137 -9.57 1.08 16.68
C GLU A 137 -9.61 2.47 16.05
N PHE A 138 -10.56 2.70 15.12
CA PHE A 138 -10.76 4.01 14.51
C PHE A 138 -11.20 5.06 15.54
N ASP A 139 -12.16 4.74 16.42
CA ASP A 139 -12.60 5.63 17.50
C ASP A 139 -11.45 5.93 18.49
N ARG A 140 -10.58 4.94 18.76
CA ARG A 140 -9.39 5.13 19.61
C ARG A 140 -8.37 6.05 18.95
N TRP A 141 -8.12 5.88 17.65
CA TRP A 141 -7.19 6.72 16.89
C TRP A 141 -7.71 8.16 16.77
N ALA A 142 -9.02 8.33 16.56
CA ALA A 142 -9.66 9.65 16.53
C ALA A 142 -9.59 10.39 17.89
N ALA A 143 -9.53 9.66 19.00
CA ALA A 143 -9.36 10.21 20.33
C ALA A 143 -7.88 10.39 20.75
N ALA A 144 -6.91 10.04 19.89
CA ALA A 144 -5.50 10.14 20.21
C ALA A 144 -5.07 11.62 20.37
N PRO A 145 -4.33 11.98 21.44
CA PRO A 145 -3.84 13.35 21.62
C PRO A 145 -2.98 13.81 20.43
N GLY A 146 -3.11 15.09 20.06
CA GLY A 146 -2.33 15.70 18.97
C GLY A 146 -2.94 15.53 17.58
N HIS A 147 -3.99 14.72 17.45
CA HIS A 147 -4.79 14.58 16.24
C HIS A 147 -6.22 15.04 16.52
N HIS A 148 -6.87 15.60 15.51
CA HIS A 148 -8.30 15.88 15.54
C HIS A 148 -8.92 15.27 14.30
N MET A 149 -9.92 14.42 14.52
CA MET A 149 -10.67 13.80 13.44
C MET A 149 -12.14 14.13 13.62
N ARG A 150 -12.77 14.57 12.54
CA ARG A 150 -14.20 14.85 12.52
C ARG A 150 -14.79 14.20 11.27
N TRP A 151 -16.07 13.88 11.34
CA TRP A 151 -16.84 13.34 10.24
C TRP A 151 -18.32 13.60 10.56
N SER A 152 -19.15 13.77 9.53
CA SER A 152 -20.59 13.94 9.73
C SER A 152 -21.32 12.60 9.86
N GLN A 153 -20.89 11.58 9.10
CA GLN A 153 -21.48 10.25 9.10
C GLN A 153 -20.44 9.14 8.96
N VAL A 154 -20.71 8.00 9.58
CA VAL A 154 -19.91 6.77 9.40
C VAL A 154 -20.82 5.58 9.15
N ALA A 155 -20.53 4.83 8.08
CA ALA A 155 -21.17 3.57 7.77
C ALA A 155 -20.13 2.46 7.62
N ILE A 156 -20.48 1.25 8.05
CA ILE A 156 -19.67 0.04 7.84
C ILE A 156 -20.42 -0.88 6.88
N GLU A 157 -19.78 -1.22 5.77
CA GLU A 157 -20.35 -1.93 4.63
C GLU A 157 -19.45 -3.09 4.17
N GLY A 158 -19.91 -3.88 3.20
CA GLY A 158 -19.09 -4.87 2.48
C GLY A 158 -19.22 -6.35 2.93
N PHE A 159 -20.13 -6.65 3.85
CA PHE A 159 -20.44 -8.03 4.27
C PHE A 159 -20.76 -8.96 3.09
N PRO A 160 -20.33 -10.24 3.11
CA PRO A 160 -19.46 -10.94 4.10
C PRO A 160 -17.97 -10.93 3.70
N PHE A 161 -17.64 -10.10 2.72
CA PHE A 161 -16.30 -9.99 2.18
C PHE A 161 -15.69 -8.74 2.82
N VAL A 162 -15.57 -7.63 2.13
CA VAL A 162 -14.71 -6.52 2.60
C VAL A 162 -15.31 -5.86 3.85
N ALA A 163 -14.47 -5.39 4.77
CA ALA A 163 -14.90 -4.43 5.78
C ALA A 163 -14.61 -3.02 5.23
N ARG A 164 -15.66 -2.30 4.84
CA ARG A 164 -15.58 -0.97 4.25
C ARG A 164 -16.13 0.06 5.22
N LEU A 165 -15.28 0.96 5.71
CA LEU A 165 -15.67 2.13 6.50
C LEU A 165 -15.84 3.31 5.55
N ARG A 166 -17.08 3.82 5.44
CA ARG A 166 -17.42 5.00 4.64
C ARG A 166 -17.59 6.19 5.58
N LEU A 167 -16.77 7.22 5.40
CA LEU A 167 -16.79 8.47 6.17
C LEU A 167 -17.24 9.61 5.25
N THR A 168 -18.23 10.39 5.69
CA THR A 168 -18.72 11.57 4.95
C THR A 168 -18.21 12.84 5.63
N GLU A 169 -17.73 13.80 4.83
CA GLU A 169 -17.14 15.07 5.27
C GLU A 169 -16.06 14.84 6.35
N ALA A 170 -15.14 13.94 6.06
CA ALA A 170 -14.07 13.61 6.99
C ALA A 170 -13.05 14.76 7.01
N SER A 171 -12.68 15.20 8.20
CA SER A 171 -11.52 16.07 8.42
C SER A 171 -10.51 15.35 9.30
N PHE A 172 -9.25 15.37 8.89
CA PHE A 172 -8.13 14.78 9.60
C PHE A 172 -7.05 15.85 9.76
N GLY A 173 -6.81 16.28 10.98
CA GLY A 173 -5.74 17.22 11.25
C GLY A 173 -4.89 16.80 12.43
N GLY A 174 -3.74 17.43 12.54
CA GLY A 174 -2.79 17.22 13.61
C GLY A 174 -2.01 18.48 13.91
N THR A 175 -1.41 18.54 15.09
CA THR A 175 -0.49 19.63 15.46
C THR A 175 0.97 19.22 15.39
N GLN A 176 1.24 17.91 15.28
CA GLN A 176 2.58 17.33 15.22
C GLN A 176 2.67 16.30 14.08
N PRO A 177 3.84 16.18 13.42
CA PRO A 177 5.04 16.97 13.65
C PRO A 177 4.93 18.42 13.14
N LEU A 178 4.01 18.69 12.22
CA LEU A 178 3.61 20.02 11.78
C LEU A 178 2.08 20.17 11.85
N PRO A 179 1.52 21.38 12.06
CA PRO A 179 0.08 21.59 11.94
C PRO A 179 -0.42 21.33 10.52
N TYR A 180 -1.42 20.47 10.38
CA TYR A 180 -2.08 20.20 9.11
C TYR A 180 -3.57 19.94 9.32
N ASP A 181 -4.36 20.17 8.29
CA ASP A 181 -5.76 19.75 8.20
C ASP A 181 -6.05 19.21 6.79
N ILE A 182 -6.62 18.02 6.72
CA ILE A 182 -7.01 17.33 5.50
C ILE A 182 -8.52 17.17 5.51
N VAL A 183 -9.21 17.79 4.56
CA VAL A 183 -10.66 17.69 4.42
C VAL A 183 -11.00 16.89 3.17
N ALA A 184 -11.76 15.82 3.32
CA ALA A 184 -12.22 14.96 2.24
C ALA A 184 -13.75 14.79 2.31
N PRO A 185 -14.50 15.14 1.25
CA PRO A 185 -15.96 14.99 1.23
C PRO A 185 -16.42 13.54 1.44
N LEU A 186 -15.64 12.59 0.94
CA LEU A 186 -15.88 11.16 1.07
C LEU A 186 -14.55 10.44 1.25
N THR A 187 -14.42 9.68 2.33
CA THR A 187 -13.30 8.76 2.56
C THR A 187 -13.81 7.34 2.69
N ILE A 188 -13.24 6.42 1.93
CA ILE A 188 -13.56 5.00 1.95
C ILE A 188 -12.31 4.26 2.43
N ILE A 189 -12.41 3.56 3.55
CA ILE A 189 -11.34 2.71 4.08
C ILE A 189 -11.80 1.27 3.94
N GLU A 190 -11.08 0.48 3.17
CA GLU A 190 -11.34 -0.93 2.93
C GLU A 190 -10.25 -1.78 3.57
N ALA A 191 -10.67 -2.81 4.30
CA ALA A 191 -9.79 -3.85 4.79
C ALA A 191 -10.39 -5.23 4.45
N ALA A 192 -9.56 -6.13 3.93
CA ALA A 192 -9.94 -7.52 3.71
C ALA A 192 -9.42 -8.37 4.87
N PRO A 193 -10.23 -8.68 5.90
CA PRO A 193 -9.70 -9.29 7.13
C PRO A 193 -9.05 -10.68 6.93
N TRP A 194 -9.25 -11.34 5.79
CA TRP A 194 -8.61 -12.63 5.46
C TRP A 194 -7.39 -12.55 4.54
N ILE A 195 -7.17 -11.46 3.78
CA ILE A 195 -5.97 -11.26 2.95
C ILE A 195 -5.10 -10.33 3.78
N GLY A 196 -4.11 -10.92 4.46
CA GLY A 196 -3.34 -10.30 5.55
C GLY A 196 -3.16 -8.80 5.42
N ALA A 197 -3.75 -8.04 6.35
CA ALA A 197 -3.57 -6.61 6.57
C ALA A 197 -3.29 -5.74 5.32
N ASP A 198 -4.04 -5.97 4.25
CA ASP A 198 -4.17 -5.02 3.15
C ASP A 198 -5.23 -3.99 3.52
N MET A 199 -4.83 -2.73 3.58
CA MET A 199 -5.71 -1.59 3.81
C MET A 199 -5.66 -0.67 2.60
N ARG A 200 -6.82 -0.34 2.04
CA ARG A 200 -6.95 0.66 0.98
C ARG A 200 -7.77 1.83 1.51
N VAL A 201 -7.23 3.03 1.43
CA VAL A 201 -7.95 4.27 1.69
C VAL A 201 -8.13 5.00 0.36
N THR A 202 -9.35 5.40 0.04
CA THR A 202 -9.64 6.13 -1.20
C THR A 202 -10.50 7.33 -0.87
N MET A 203 -10.13 8.48 -1.45
CA MET A 203 -10.88 9.72 -1.39
C MET A 203 -11.33 10.04 -2.83
N PRO A 204 -12.43 9.42 -3.30
CA PRO A 204 -12.83 9.46 -4.71
C PRO A 204 -13.37 10.82 -5.17
N GLN A 205 -13.61 11.74 -4.23
CA GLN A 205 -14.02 13.12 -4.49
C GLN A 205 -12.90 14.10 -4.12
N GLY A 206 -11.67 13.61 -4.07
CA GLY A 206 -10.53 14.42 -3.74
C GLY A 206 -10.36 14.70 -2.25
N ALA A 207 -9.35 15.50 -1.97
CA ALA A 207 -9.03 15.99 -0.64
C ALA A 207 -8.41 17.38 -0.74
N ARG A 208 -8.55 18.15 0.34
CA ARG A 208 -7.89 19.43 0.51
C ARG A 208 -6.97 19.35 1.70
N LEU A 209 -5.68 19.53 1.48
CA LEU A 209 -4.66 19.63 2.51
C LEU A 209 -4.36 21.11 2.74
N HIS A 210 -4.47 21.57 3.98
CA HIS A 210 -4.03 22.89 4.40
C HIS A 210 -2.90 22.74 5.42
N VAL A 211 -1.80 23.45 5.21
CA VAL A 211 -0.63 23.46 6.10
C VAL A 211 -0.39 24.91 6.55
N PRO A 212 -0.99 25.34 7.68
CA PRO A 212 -0.96 26.74 8.11
C PRO A 212 0.46 27.31 8.22
N SER A 213 1.42 26.51 8.68
CA SER A 213 2.81 26.93 8.87
C SER A 213 3.54 27.29 7.58
N LEU A 214 3.05 26.79 6.44
CA LEU A 214 3.64 27.06 5.12
C LEU A 214 2.85 28.12 4.34
N SER A 215 1.70 28.60 4.85
CA SER A 215 0.76 29.41 4.06
C SER A 215 0.54 28.79 2.67
N ALA A 216 0.37 27.46 2.68
CA ALA A 216 0.27 26.64 1.50
C ALA A 216 -0.79 25.56 1.74
N GLY A 217 -1.48 25.22 0.67
CA GLY A 217 -2.36 24.07 0.65
C GLY A 217 -2.30 23.38 -0.70
N PHE A 218 -2.99 22.25 -0.76
CA PHE A 218 -3.15 21.46 -1.96
C PHE A 218 -4.58 20.98 -2.07
N GLU A 219 -5.12 21.00 -3.28
CA GLU A 219 -6.37 20.34 -3.63
C GLU A 219 -6.08 19.25 -4.65
N THR A 220 -6.78 18.13 -4.57
CA THR A 220 -6.63 16.99 -5.48
C THR A 220 -7.99 16.42 -5.82
N ALA A 221 -8.15 15.86 -7.02
CA ALA A 221 -9.41 15.28 -7.48
C ALA A 221 -9.61 13.82 -7.01
N LEU A 222 -8.52 13.09 -6.76
CA LEU A 222 -8.54 11.69 -6.32
C LEU A 222 -7.30 11.42 -5.48
N VAL A 223 -7.49 10.81 -4.31
CA VAL A 223 -6.40 10.24 -3.51
C VAL A 223 -6.65 8.76 -3.32
N GLU A 224 -5.61 7.95 -3.54
CA GLU A 224 -5.59 6.53 -3.23
C GLU A 224 -4.37 6.20 -2.38
N ILE A 225 -4.58 5.60 -1.22
CA ILE A 225 -3.51 5.12 -0.35
C ILE A 225 -3.71 3.62 -0.20
N THR A 226 -2.68 2.83 -0.48
CA THR A 226 -2.68 1.39 -0.21
C THR A 226 -1.57 1.08 0.77
N ALA A 227 -1.89 0.39 1.85
CA ALA A 227 -0.94 -0.06 2.84
C ALA A 227 -1.03 -1.59 2.92
N ASN A 228 0.07 -2.27 2.59
CA ASN A 228 0.23 -3.71 2.77
C ASN A 228 1.07 -3.93 4.03
N PHE A 229 0.46 -4.40 5.11
CA PHE A 229 1.17 -4.73 6.35
C PHE A 229 1.55 -6.20 6.34
N GLY A 230 2.74 -6.50 5.78
CA GLY A 230 3.28 -7.84 5.78
C GLY A 230 3.74 -8.30 7.18
N TRP A 231 3.32 -9.48 7.64
CA TRP A 231 3.91 -10.09 8.85
C TRP A 231 5.38 -10.46 8.64
N ARG A 232 5.77 -10.83 7.41
CA ARG A 232 7.14 -11.18 7.02
C ARG A 232 7.73 -10.29 5.93
N ASN A 233 6.90 -9.44 5.33
CA ASN A 233 7.28 -8.57 4.23
C ASN A 233 7.41 -7.14 4.79
N PRO A 234 8.19 -6.27 4.13
CA PRO A 234 8.18 -4.85 4.46
C PRO A 234 6.74 -4.31 4.40
N THR A 235 6.44 -3.38 5.31
CA THR A 235 5.22 -2.59 5.19
C THR A 235 5.38 -1.65 4.02
N LEU A 236 4.55 -1.81 2.99
CA LEU A 236 4.55 -0.97 1.81
C LEU A 236 3.35 -0.04 1.87
N ILE A 237 3.60 1.26 1.85
CA ILE A 237 2.57 2.30 1.76
C ILE A 237 2.73 2.99 0.41
N ASN A 238 1.80 2.77 -0.51
CA ASN A 238 1.72 3.52 -1.75
C ASN A 238 0.68 4.64 -1.59
N VAL A 239 1.02 5.83 -2.05
CA VAL A 239 0.17 7.02 -2.06
C VAL A 239 0.09 7.49 -3.51
N GLY A 240 -1.11 7.53 -4.06
CA GLY A 240 -1.43 8.09 -5.36
C GLY A 240 -2.31 9.31 -5.19
N ALA A 241 -2.03 10.38 -5.91
CA ALA A 241 -2.93 11.53 -6.03
C ALA A 241 -3.00 11.99 -7.49
N GLN A 242 -4.16 12.46 -7.92
CA GLN A 242 -4.37 13.00 -9.27
C GLN A 242 -4.83 14.46 -9.22
N GLN A 243 -4.41 15.22 -10.22
CA GLN A 243 -4.74 16.64 -10.40
C GLN A 243 -4.46 17.47 -9.14
N LEU A 244 -3.27 17.29 -8.57
CA LEU A 244 -2.83 18.05 -7.41
C LEU A 244 -2.60 19.51 -7.85
N SER A 245 -3.31 20.44 -7.25
CA SER A 245 -3.12 21.88 -7.50
C SER A 245 -2.79 22.56 -6.19
N GLY A 246 -1.76 23.42 -6.19
CA GLY A 246 -1.41 24.21 -5.03
C GLY A 246 -2.43 25.31 -4.79
N THR A 247 -2.53 25.74 -3.53
CA THR A 247 -3.33 26.89 -3.11
C THR A 247 -2.47 27.89 -2.35
N GLU A 248 -3.00 29.09 -2.14
CA GLU A 248 -2.30 30.17 -1.42
C GLU A 248 -0.96 30.52 -2.08
N SER A 249 0.16 30.38 -1.37
CA SER A 249 1.50 30.67 -1.92
C SER A 249 1.93 29.73 -3.05
N LEU A 250 1.23 28.60 -3.23
CA LEU A 250 1.49 27.62 -4.29
C LEU A 250 0.42 27.63 -5.40
N GLY A 251 -0.39 28.68 -5.52
CA GLY A 251 -1.54 28.73 -6.44
C GLY A 251 -1.25 28.39 -7.91
N ASP A 252 -0.01 28.59 -8.37
CA ASP A 252 0.41 28.33 -9.74
C ASP A 252 0.97 26.91 -9.96
N LEU A 253 1.14 26.12 -8.89
CA LEU A 253 1.64 24.76 -8.96
C LEU A 253 0.52 23.81 -9.39
N HIS A 254 0.75 23.04 -10.44
CA HIS A 254 -0.13 21.95 -10.85
C HIS A 254 0.66 20.67 -11.12
N ILE A 255 0.16 19.52 -10.66
CA ILE A 255 0.75 18.20 -10.88
C ILE A 255 -0.38 17.26 -11.31
N GLU A 256 -0.25 16.64 -12.48
CA GLU A 256 -1.29 15.75 -13.00
C GLU A 256 -1.36 14.44 -12.21
N ASP A 257 -0.20 13.85 -11.92
CA ASP A 257 -0.11 12.58 -11.19
C ASP A 257 1.01 12.63 -10.16
N VAL A 258 0.72 12.14 -8.96
CA VAL A 258 1.70 11.94 -7.88
C VAL A 258 1.64 10.49 -7.44
N HIS A 259 2.77 9.81 -7.44
CA HIS A 259 2.91 8.47 -6.89
C HIS A 259 4.08 8.42 -5.90
N GLY A 260 3.78 8.18 -4.64
CA GLY A 260 4.75 7.92 -3.59
C GLY A 260 4.68 6.48 -3.14
N GLN A 261 5.82 5.88 -2.81
CA GLN A 261 5.90 4.60 -2.12
C GLN A 261 6.88 4.71 -0.95
N ILE A 262 6.42 4.34 0.23
CA ILE A 262 7.24 4.23 1.43
C ILE A 262 7.33 2.75 1.79
N SER A 263 8.55 2.23 1.90
CA SER A 263 8.80 0.88 2.38
C SER A 263 9.46 0.94 3.75
N MET A 264 8.86 0.26 4.71
CA MET A 264 9.39 0.11 6.06
C MET A 264 9.70 -1.36 6.29
N GLN A 265 10.95 -1.68 6.61
CA GLN A 265 11.29 -3.06 6.97
C GLN A 265 10.56 -3.44 8.27
N GLY A 266 9.98 -4.64 8.30
CA GLY A 266 9.29 -5.16 9.48
C GLY A 266 10.23 -5.33 10.69
N THR A 267 9.64 -5.44 11.88
CA THR A 267 10.25 -5.47 13.22
C THR A 267 11.72 -5.88 13.31
N SER A 268 12.51 -4.93 13.85
CA SER A 268 13.89 -5.04 14.33
C SER A 268 14.89 -5.64 13.33
N PRO A 269 15.68 -4.81 12.64
CA PRO A 269 16.84 -5.31 11.92
C PRO A 269 17.67 -6.24 12.82
N PRO A 270 18.22 -7.35 12.29
CA PRO A 270 19.20 -8.16 12.99
C PRO A 270 20.24 -7.24 13.67
N THR A 271 20.58 -7.55 14.92
CA THR A 271 21.40 -6.71 15.79
C THR A 271 22.63 -6.18 15.03
N GLY A 272 22.68 -4.86 14.79
CA GLY A 272 23.77 -4.20 14.04
C GLY A 272 23.40 -3.67 12.65
N GLN A 273 22.22 -4.02 12.11
CA GLN A 273 21.75 -3.44 10.85
C GLN A 273 20.97 -2.13 11.11
N LYS A 274 21.27 -1.08 10.34
CA LYS A 274 20.60 0.22 10.47
C LYS A 274 19.14 0.11 10.01
N ASP A 275 18.23 0.85 10.66
CA ASP A 275 16.84 0.98 10.20
C ASP A 275 16.86 1.76 8.88
N PHE A 276 16.47 1.10 7.79
CA PHE A 276 16.39 1.70 6.46
C PHE A 276 14.92 1.81 6.06
N ARG A 277 14.53 3.01 5.61
CA ARG A 277 13.22 3.26 5.04
C ARG A 277 13.43 3.81 3.65
N SER A 278 12.95 3.10 2.63
CA SER A 278 13.03 3.62 1.27
C SER A 278 11.79 4.44 0.95
N VAL A 279 12.01 5.53 0.24
CA VAL A 279 11.00 6.44 -0.26
C VAL A 279 11.23 6.59 -1.75
N ASN A 280 10.23 6.21 -2.53
CA ASN A 280 10.17 6.48 -3.96
C ASN A 280 9.08 7.53 -4.18
N LEU A 281 9.39 8.56 -4.95
CA LEU A 281 8.43 9.59 -5.34
C LEU A 281 8.54 9.80 -6.85
N SER A 282 7.40 9.77 -7.53
CA SER A 282 7.26 10.05 -8.95
C SER A 282 6.17 11.11 -9.13
N LEU A 283 6.49 12.16 -9.86
CA LEU A 283 5.61 13.27 -10.20
C LEU A 283 5.46 13.30 -11.73
N GLY A 284 4.22 13.38 -12.22
CA GLY A 284 3.89 13.47 -13.63
C GLY A 284 3.29 14.83 -13.99
N LYS A 285 3.78 15.42 -15.08
CA LYS A 285 3.34 16.71 -15.65
C LYS A 285 3.20 17.82 -14.60
N LEU A 286 4.33 18.13 -13.98
CA LEU A 286 4.50 19.18 -13.01
C LEU A 286 4.63 20.54 -13.73
N SER A 287 3.66 21.42 -13.57
CA SER A 287 3.66 22.75 -14.18
C SER A 287 4.01 23.85 -13.17
N PHE A 288 4.95 24.71 -13.58
CA PHE A 288 5.36 25.93 -12.90
C PHE A 288 5.47 27.07 -13.92
N PRO A 289 4.51 28.00 -13.94
CA PRO A 289 4.57 29.16 -14.83
C PRO A 289 5.86 29.98 -14.63
N GLY A 290 6.57 30.26 -15.72
CA GLY A 290 7.80 31.06 -15.71
C GLY A 290 9.09 30.26 -15.47
N ALA A 291 9.01 28.93 -15.41
CA ALA A 291 10.21 28.10 -15.29
C ALA A 291 10.93 27.97 -16.65
N THR A 292 12.26 28.06 -16.66
CA THR A 292 13.11 27.88 -17.85
C THR A 292 13.87 26.55 -17.69
N PRO A 293 13.93 25.62 -18.67
CA PRO A 293 13.65 25.77 -20.11
C PRO A 293 12.20 25.69 -20.59
N GLY A 294 11.23 25.46 -19.70
CA GLY A 294 9.81 25.52 -20.02
C GLY A 294 8.94 25.33 -18.78
N ASP A 295 7.65 25.64 -18.91
CA ASP A 295 6.74 25.68 -17.76
C ASP A 295 6.28 24.30 -17.27
N VAL A 296 6.71 23.21 -17.92
CA VAL A 296 6.24 21.85 -17.62
C VAL A 296 7.41 20.88 -17.54
N ILE A 297 7.54 20.24 -16.39
CA ILE A 297 8.35 19.05 -16.14
C ILE A 297 7.45 17.84 -16.42
N GLU A 298 7.79 17.06 -17.44
CA GLU A 298 6.97 15.91 -17.87
C GLU A 298 6.96 14.80 -16.81
N ARG A 299 8.12 14.56 -16.19
CA ARG A 299 8.28 13.55 -15.14
C ARG A 299 9.43 13.90 -14.21
N ALA A 300 9.25 13.72 -12.91
CA ALA A 300 10.32 13.79 -11.93
C ALA A 300 10.25 12.58 -11.00
N GLU A 301 11.32 11.80 -10.92
CA GLU A 301 11.40 10.63 -10.05
C GLU A 301 12.61 10.75 -9.13
N ILE A 302 12.40 10.34 -7.88
CA ILE A 302 13.46 10.29 -6.88
C ILE A 302 13.27 9.06 -6.00
N SER A 303 14.37 8.33 -5.82
CA SER A 303 14.48 7.20 -4.91
C SER A 303 15.52 7.52 -3.84
N ALA A 304 15.09 7.47 -2.58
CA ALA A 304 15.92 7.80 -1.45
C ALA A 304 15.76 6.78 -0.32
N GLU A 305 16.81 6.63 0.49
CA GLU A 305 16.78 5.85 1.72
C GLU A 305 17.05 6.75 2.92
N LEU A 306 16.15 6.71 3.88
CA LEU A 306 16.34 7.35 5.17
C LEU A 306 17.22 6.45 6.05
N ILE A 307 18.32 6.99 6.52
CA ILE A 307 19.29 6.33 7.40
C ILE A 307 19.13 6.87 8.82
N GLY A 308 19.05 5.95 9.78
CA GLY A 308 19.00 6.28 11.21
C GLY A 308 17.59 6.21 11.78
N ALA A 309 17.49 5.98 13.09
CA ALA A 309 16.22 5.87 13.77
C ALA A 309 15.51 7.22 13.84
N TRP A 310 14.24 7.28 13.43
CA TRP A 310 13.43 8.48 13.56
C TRP A 310 12.98 8.67 15.01
N PRO A 311 13.45 9.72 15.71
CA PRO A 311 13.05 9.98 17.09
C PRO A 311 11.62 10.51 17.16
N SER A 312 10.97 10.29 18.31
CA SER A 312 9.67 10.88 18.63
C SER A 312 9.82 12.29 19.19
N GLY A 313 8.78 13.10 19.09
CA GLY A 313 8.72 14.46 19.63
C GLY A 313 8.34 15.52 18.60
N PRO A 314 8.40 16.82 18.96
CA PRO A 314 8.21 17.93 18.03
C PRO A 314 9.15 17.83 16.82
N MET A 315 8.70 18.21 15.61
CA MET A 315 9.46 17.99 14.37
C MET A 315 10.88 18.50 14.44
N ARG A 316 11.06 19.74 14.89
CA ARG A 316 12.36 20.40 14.91
C ARG A 316 13.34 19.69 15.84
N GLU A 317 12.88 19.30 17.03
CA GLU A 317 13.69 18.56 18.01
C GLU A 317 13.99 17.14 17.52
N ALA A 318 13.01 16.49 16.90
CA ALA A 318 13.17 15.16 16.30
C ALA A 318 14.19 15.19 15.16
N LEU A 319 14.12 16.17 14.24
CA LEU A 319 15.09 16.33 13.17
C LEU A 319 16.50 16.66 13.68
N ALA A 320 16.61 17.52 14.70
CA ALA A 320 17.89 17.82 15.33
C ALA A 320 18.51 16.57 15.97
N THR A 321 17.71 15.81 16.72
CA THR A 321 18.14 14.55 17.35
C THR A 321 18.49 13.50 16.31
N TRP A 322 17.71 13.38 15.23
CA TRP A 322 18.00 12.47 14.13
C TRP A 322 19.32 12.82 13.45
N ARG A 323 19.54 14.10 13.11
CA ARG A 323 20.81 14.61 12.58
C ARG A 323 21.98 14.30 13.52
N ASP A 324 21.84 14.65 14.80
CA ASP A 324 22.91 14.50 15.80
C ASP A 324 23.26 13.03 16.05
N ASN A 325 22.33 12.11 15.79
CA ASN A 325 22.54 10.66 15.81
C ASN A 325 23.07 10.10 14.48
N GLY A 326 23.58 10.95 13.58
CA GLY A 326 24.13 10.54 12.28
C GLY A 326 23.06 10.20 11.24
N GLY A 327 21.87 10.76 11.39
CA GLY A 327 20.78 10.66 10.41
C GLY A 327 21.17 11.29 9.07
N ALA A 328 20.85 10.58 7.99
CA ALA A 328 21.11 11.04 6.63
C ALA A 328 20.08 10.47 5.63
N ILE A 329 19.97 11.10 4.47
CA ILE A 329 19.18 10.63 3.33
C ILE A 329 20.18 10.21 2.24
N ALA A 330 20.25 8.91 1.96
CA ALA A 330 20.99 8.41 0.81
C ALA A 330 20.11 8.55 -0.44
N LEU A 331 20.53 9.39 -1.38
CA LEU A 331 19.93 9.45 -2.70
C LEU A 331 20.44 8.26 -3.51
N LEU A 332 19.54 7.42 -4.01
CA LEU A 332 19.91 6.25 -4.78
C LEU A 332 19.98 6.59 -6.26
N LEU A 333 18.87 7.10 -6.80
CA LEU A 333 18.71 7.53 -8.18
C LEU A 333 17.66 8.63 -8.25
N GLY A 334 17.76 9.48 -9.26
CA GLY A 334 16.69 10.38 -9.66
C GLY A 334 16.70 10.63 -11.16
N THR A 335 15.53 10.91 -11.72
CA THR A 335 15.38 11.26 -13.14
C THR A 335 14.47 12.47 -13.25
N LEU A 336 14.83 13.42 -14.10
CA LEU A 336 14.03 14.61 -14.38
C LEU A 336 13.89 14.75 -15.88
N HIS A 337 12.66 14.60 -16.38
CA HIS A 337 12.29 14.80 -17.78
C HIS A 337 11.64 16.18 -17.89
N TRP A 338 12.40 17.14 -18.42
CA TRP A 338 11.98 18.52 -18.56
C TRP A 338 11.96 18.92 -20.04
N GLY A 339 10.77 18.78 -20.64
CA GLY A 339 10.60 18.88 -22.08
C GLY A 339 11.47 17.85 -22.79
N ARG A 340 12.51 18.32 -23.47
CA ARG A 340 13.40 17.45 -24.28
C ARG A 340 14.68 17.04 -23.56
N THR A 341 14.88 17.58 -22.37
CA THR A 341 16.07 17.31 -21.56
C THR A 341 15.73 16.27 -20.50
N GLU A 342 16.49 15.20 -20.48
CA GLU A 342 16.52 14.21 -19.42
C GLU A 342 17.77 14.41 -18.58
N ILE A 343 17.60 14.60 -17.27
CA ILE A 343 18.68 14.72 -16.30
C ILE A 343 18.63 13.49 -15.39
N SER A 344 19.69 12.71 -15.40
CA SER A 344 19.88 11.56 -14.52
C SER A 344 20.75 11.97 -13.33
N ILE A 345 20.16 11.90 -12.14
CA ILE A 345 20.80 12.14 -10.86
C ILE A 345 21.24 10.78 -10.33
N GLY A 346 22.53 10.63 -10.05
CA GLY A 346 23.08 9.42 -9.47
C GLY A 346 23.05 9.44 -7.95
N GLN A 347 23.98 8.70 -7.36
CA GLN A 347 24.02 8.47 -5.93
C GLN A 347 24.52 9.70 -5.17
N GLY A 348 23.99 9.87 -3.95
CA GLY A 348 24.40 10.97 -3.08
C GLY A 348 24.04 10.76 -1.62
N MET A 349 24.53 11.67 -0.80
CA MET A 349 24.20 11.72 0.62
C MET A 349 23.80 13.14 0.97
N LEU A 350 22.59 13.29 1.51
CA LEU A 350 22.09 14.52 2.09
C LEU A 350 21.99 14.37 3.61
N THR A 351 22.51 15.32 4.33
CA THR A 351 22.34 15.48 5.78
C THR A 351 21.64 16.81 6.05
N LEU A 352 21.41 17.10 7.33
CA LEU A 352 20.91 18.39 7.77
C LEU A 352 22.04 19.17 8.45
N ASP A 353 22.11 20.49 8.22
CA ASP A 353 23.03 21.38 8.91
C ASP A 353 22.53 21.76 10.31
N HIS A 354 23.23 22.68 10.99
CA HIS A 354 22.82 23.16 12.32
C HIS A 354 21.47 23.90 12.33
N ALA A 355 21.10 24.54 11.21
CA ALA A 355 19.81 25.20 10.99
C ALA A 355 18.75 24.26 10.40
N LEU A 356 19.04 22.95 10.38
CA LEU A 356 18.21 21.89 9.80
C LEU A 356 17.91 22.12 8.30
N GLN A 357 18.81 22.76 7.58
CA GLN A 357 18.72 22.86 6.12
C GLN A 357 19.43 21.66 5.49
N PRO A 358 18.94 21.18 4.34
CA PRO A 358 19.64 20.14 3.58
C PRO A 358 21.05 20.59 3.19
N THR A 359 22.03 19.73 3.39
CA THR A 359 23.41 19.88 2.93
C THR A 359 23.93 18.54 2.47
N GLY A 360 24.78 18.48 1.46
CA GLY A 360 25.31 17.21 0.99
C GLY A 360 25.80 17.24 -0.44
N SER A 361 26.19 16.08 -0.97
CA SER A 361 26.63 15.97 -2.36
C SER A 361 26.04 14.75 -3.04
N PHE A 362 25.85 14.88 -4.36
CA PHE A 362 25.34 13.85 -5.22
C PHE A 362 25.94 13.99 -6.61
N THR A 363 25.75 12.96 -7.43
CA THR A 363 26.30 12.90 -8.78
C THR A 363 25.24 13.26 -9.81
N ILE A 364 25.64 13.96 -10.87
CA ILE A 364 24.83 14.04 -12.09
C ILE A 364 25.49 13.10 -13.09
N ASP A 365 24.79 12.02 -13.41
CA ASP A 365 25.34 10.93 -14.20
C ASP A 365 25.24 11.22 -15.70
N ALA A 366 24.15 11.86 -16.12
CA ALA A 366 23.94 12.23 -17.51
C ALA A 366 22.96 13.39 -17.67
N VAL A 367 23.17 14.21 -18.70
CA VAL A 367 22.18 15.14 -19.25
C VAL A 367 22.03 14.82 -20.72
N THR A 368 20.86 14.31 -21.11
CA THR A 368 20.56 13.89 -22.48
C THR A 368 19.50 14.81 -23.07
N VAL A 369 19.77 15.40 -24.23
CA VAL A 369 18.78 16.19 -24.98
C VAL A 369 18.28 15.34 -26.16
N SER A 370 17.01 14.95 -26.13
CA SER A 370 16.43 14.06 -27.15
C SER A 370 15.76 14.84 -28.31
N GLY A 371 15.99 14.37 -29.54
CA GLY A 371 15.33 14.80 -30.80
C GLY A 371 16.07 15.85 -31.65
N GLY A 372 15.55 16.14 -32.85
CA GLY A 372 15.99 17.27 -33.69
C GLY A 372 15.59 18.61 -33.07
N VAL A 373 16.49 19.24 -32.31
CA VAL A 373 16.24 20.56 -31.71
C VAL A 373 16.33 21.62 -32.81
N SER A 374 15.39 22.56 -32.82
CA SER A 374 15.59 23.75 -33.67
C SER A 374 16.88 24.44 -33.21
N ALA A 375 17.74 24.84 -34.15
CA ALA A 375 19.07 25.39 -33.83
C ALA A 375 19.05 26.46 -32.71
N PRO A 376 18.08 27.39 -32.63
CA PRO A 376 18.04 28.40 -31.56
C PRO A 376 17.78 27.83 -30.16
N GLN A 377 16.93 26.81 -30.05
CA GLN A 377 16.65 26.16 -28.76
C GLN A 377 17.79 25.25 -28.32
N ALA A 378 18.48 24.63 -29.28
CA ALA A 378 19.68 23.85 -29.04
C ALA A 378 20.76 24.74 -28.43
N GLU A 379 20.96 25.92 -28.99
CA GLU A 379 21.96 26.89 -28.54
C GLU A 379 21.63 27.46 -27.14
N ALA A 380 20.37 27.78 -26.85
CA ALA A 380 19.96 28.24 -25.51
C ALA A 380 20.10 27.14 -24.44
N ALA A 381 19.68 25.92 -24.76
CA ALA A 381 19.86 24.76 -23.88
C ALA A 381 21.35 24.44 -23.73
N GLU A 382 22.14 24.53 -24.79
CA GLU A 382 23.58 24.32 -24.77
C GLU A 382 24.29 25.41 -23.96
N ILE A 383 23.84 26.66 -23.95
CA ILE A 383 24.44 27.72 -23.11
C ILE A 383 24.11 27.49 -21.63
N LEU A 384 22.85 27.16 -21.31
CA LEU A 384 22.41 26.92 -19.93
C LEU A 384 23.01 25.62 -19.36
N LEU A 385 23.09 24.59 -20.19
CA LEU A 385 23.62 23.28 -19.85
C LEU A 385 25.09 23.15 -20.25
N ALA A 386 25.75 24.17 -20.82
CA ALA A 386 27.16 24.08 -21.26
C ALA A 386 28.09 23.59 -20.15
N PRO A 387 27.92 24.03 -18.88
CA PRO A 387 28.67 23.46 -17.77
C PRO A 387 28.44 21.95 -17.66
N LEU A 388 27.17 21.51 -17.72
CA LEU A 388 26.73 20.11 -17.61
C LEU A 388 27.01 19.24 -18.85
N LEU A 389 27.13 19.84 -20.03
CA LEU A 389 27.30 19.13 -21.31
C LEU A 389 28.78 18.93 -21.65
N LYS A 390 29.66 19.81 -21.17
CA LYS A 390 31.13 19.64 -21.34
C LYS A 390 31.65 18.37 -20.68
N SER A 391 30.95 17.84 -19.68
CA SER A 391 31.25 16.59 -18.97
C SER A 391 30.68 15.33 -19.63
N GLY A 392 29.76 15.45 -20.59
CA GLY A 392 28.99 14.34 -21.15
C GLY A 392 29.63 13.56 -22.31
N ARG A 393 30.93 13.69 -22.60
CA ARG A 393 31.59 12.85 -23.64
C ARG A 393 31.77 11.41 -23.14
N ALA A 394 30.71 10.62 -23.30
CA ALA A 394 30.56 9.15 -23.39
C ALA A 394 31.43 8.18 -22.54
N SER A 395 32.38 8.62 -21.71
CA SER A 395 33.15 7.70 -20.86
C SER A 395 33.74 8.27 -19.56
N GLN A 396 33.82 9.59 -19.32
CA GLN A 396 34.15 10.21 -18.00
C GLN A 396 33.80 11.72 -17.97
N PRO A 397 33.52 12.38 -16.83
CA PRO A 397 33.10 11.92 -15.51
C PRO A 397 31.73 12.48 -15.07
N VAL A 398 31.12 11.76 -14.13
CA VAL A 398 30.14 12.24 -13.15
C VAL A 398 30.53 13.62 -12.59
N GLU A 399 29.69 14.63 -12.77
CA GLU A 399 29.87 15.91 -12.08
C GLU A 399 29.28 15.84 -10.67
N LYS A 400 30.02 16.38 -9.70
CA LYS A 400 29.58 16.45 -8.31
C LYS A 400 28.75 17.72 -8.13
N ALA A 401 27.46 17.53 -7.94
CA ALA A 401 26.60 18.56 -7.41
C ALA A 401 26.63 18.50 -5.88
N HIS A 402 26.51 19.65 -5.22
CA HIS A 402 26.38 19.71 -3.79
C HIS A 402 25.41 20.81 -3.38
N ILE A 403 24.76 20.60 -2.23
CA ILE A 403 23.90 21.58 -1.60
C ILE A 403 24.66 22.11 -0.40
N GLU A 404 24.88 23.42 -0.38
CA GLU A 404 25.49 24.10 0.76
C GLU A 404 24.84 25.46 0.97
N ASN A 405 24.51 25.79 2.22
CA ASN A 405 23.91 27.09 2.57
C ASN A 405 22.63 27.43 1.77
N GLY A 406 21.83 26.42 1.43
CA GLY A 406 20.62 26.59 0.60
C GLY A 406 20.90 26.91 -0.87
N MET A 407 22.11 26.66 -1.36
CA MET A 407 22.46 26.78 -2.77
C MET A 407 22.79 25.41 -3.33
N LEU A 408 22.15 25.05 -4.44
CA LEU A 408 22.58 23.93 -5.27
C LEU A 408 23.72 24.42 -6.16
N MET A 409 24.88 23.83 -5.98
CA MET A 409 26.10 24.14 -6.72
C MET A 409 26.55 22.93 -7.52
N LEU A 410 27.07 23.20 -8.70
CA LEU A 410 27.70 22.23 -9.58
C LEU A 410 29.16 22.66 -9.74
N ASP A 411 30.06 21.91 -9.09
CA ASP A 411 31.42 22.39 -8.85
C ASP A 411 31.40 23.80 -8.21
N ALA A 412 31.97 24.83 -8.83
CA ALA A 412 31.92 26.22 -8.34
C ALA A 412 30.72 27.04 -8.85
N ALA A 413 29.89 26.49 -9.75
CA ALA A 413 28.79 27.22 -10.39
C ALA A 413 27.51 27.10 -9.57
N LYS A 414 26.90 28.25 -9.25
CA LYS A 414 25.60 28.30 -8.59
C LYS A 414 24.48 28.01 -9.60
N LEU A 415 23.74 26.92 -9.38
CA LEU A 415 22.62 26.53 -10.24
C LEU A 415 21.31 27.13 -9.74
N LEU A 416 20.99 26.91 -8.47
CA LEU A 416 19.69 27.25 -7.89
C LEU A 416 19.85 27.68 -6.43
N THR A 417 19.07 28.67 -6.01
CA THR A 417 18.85 28.93 -4.59
C THR A 417 17.62 28.16 -4.15
N LEU A 418 17.82 27.23 -3.22
CA LEU A 418 16.75 26.47 -2.60
C LEU A 418 16.00 27.37 -1.60
N PRO A 419 14.67 27.28 -1.53
CA PRO A 419 13.93 27.96 -0.48
C PRO A 419 14.38 27.43 0.88
N ARG A 420 14.52 28.34 1.86
CA ARG A 420 14.81 27.93 3.24
C ARG A 420 13.62 27.17 3.80
N VAL A 421 13.88 26.00 4.36
CA VAL A 421 12.87 25.21 5.05
C VAL A 421 12.67 25.78 6.45
N VAL A 422 11.48 26.29 6.72
CA VAL A 422 11.09 26.75 8.06
C VAL A 422 10.40 25.60 8.76
N TRP A 423 11.09 25.00 9.74
CA TRP A 423 10.54 23.93 10.56
C TRP A 423 9.72 24.54 11.72
N PRO A 424 8.45 24.14 11.89
CA PRO A 424 7.58 24.66 12.95
C PRO A 424 8.00 24.21 14.36
#